data_AF-A0A0R2RVY4-F1
#
_entry.id   AF-A0A0R2RVY4-F1
#
_cell.length_a   1.000
_cell.length_b   1.000
_cell.length_c   1.000
_cell.angle_alpha   90.00
_cell.angle_beta   90.00
_cell.angle_gamma   90.00
#
_symmetry.space_group_name_H-M   'P 1'
#
loop_
_entity.id
_entity.type
_entity.pdbx_description
1 polymer ?
#
loop_
_entity_poly.entity_id
_entity_poly.type
_entity_poly.pdbx_seq_one_letter_code
_entity_poly.pdbx_strand_id
1 'polypeptide(L)'
;MIFSNDKQQRARLEGHQSYEHMVDIVMALNPRLKKLSYSKDPIALFRLFHTMTIHEFTFLTELDRTQALKEIDRLIKKDLIVQIDSPAGALWARSLKLEHLFS
;
A
#
# COMPACT_ATOMS: atom_id res chain seq x y z
N MET A 1 1.32 -0.84 -19.48
CA MET A 1 0.09 -0.27 -18.88
C MET A 1 -0.35 0.93 -19.72
N ILE A 2 -1.64 1.23 -19.82
CA ILE A 2 -2.16 2.41 -20.55
C ILE A 2 -3.00 3.25 -19.58
N PHE A 3 -2.70 4.54 -19.50
CA PHE A 3 -3.50 5.54 -18.78
C PHE A 3 -4.30 6.35 -19.80
N SER A 4 -5.57 6.64 -19.49
CA SER A 4 -6.39 7.54 -20.30
C SER A 4 -7.32 8.38 -19.43
N ASN A 5 -7.66 9.58 -19.92
CA ASN A 5 -8.65 10.45 -19.28
C ASN A 5 -9.96 10.55 -20.10
N ASP A 6 -10.92 11.29 -19.56
CA ASP A 6 -12.23 11.59 -20.17
C ASP A 6 -12.12 12.35 -21.51
N LYS A 7 -10.99 13.02 -21.76
CA LYS A 7 -10.65 13.70 -23.02
C LYS A 7 -9.96 12.79 -24.05
N GLN A 8 -9.93 11.48 -23.80
CA GLN A 8 -9.25 10.48 -24.63
C GLN A 8 -7.74 10.69 -24.81
N GLN A 9 -7.10 11.53 -23.99
CA GLN A 9 -5.64 11.64 -23.97
C GLN A 9 -5.07 10.36 -23.36
N ARG A 10 -3.97 9.86 -23.92
CA ARG A 10 -3.37 8.57 -23.54
C ARG A 10 -1.90 8.70 -23.24
N ALA A 11 -1.44 7.97 -22.24
CA ALA A 11 -0.03 7.73 -21.97
C ALA A 11 0.22 6.23 -21.89
N ARG A 12 1.24 5.76 -22.61
CA ARG A 12 1.68 4.37 -22.59
C ARG A 12 2.92 4.26 -21.71
N LEU A 13 2.87 3.36 -20.74
CA LEU A 13 4.03 2.95 -19.93
C LEU A 13 4.44 1.54 -20.33
N GLU A 14 5.72 1.40 -20.68
CA GLU A 14 6.37 0.13 -21.02
C GLU A 14 7.28 -0.33 -19.88
N GLY A 15 7.27 -1.63 -19.61
CA GLY A 15 8.07 -2.23 -18.54
C GLY A 15 7.63 -1.87 -17.12
N HIS A 16 8.49 -2.19 -16.15
CA HIS A 16 8.35 -1.81 -14.74
C HIS A 16 8.80 -0.37 -14.54
N GLN A 17 8.01 0.43 -13.84
CA GLN A 17 8.16 1.87 -13.75
C GLN A 17 7.95 2.32 -12.30
N SER A 18 8.64 3.38 -11.87
CA SER A 18 8.52 3.87 -10.49
C SER A 18 7.14 4.44 -10.22
N TYR A 19 6.74 4.45 -8.95
CA TYR A 19 5.48 5.05 -8.53
C TYR A 19 5.43 6.55 -8.86
N GLU A 20 6.54 7.26 -8.66
CA GLU A 20 6.67 8.68 -8.94
C GLU A 20 6.42 8.96 -10.42
N HIS A 21 7.01 8.17 -11.31
CA HIS A 21 6.80 8.31 -12.74
C HIS A 21 5.34 8.06 -13.14
N MET A 22 4.68 7.07 -12.51
CA MET A 22 3.25 6.83 -12.72
C MET A 22 2.40 8.02 -12.25
N VAL A 23 2.72 8.62 -11.10
CA VAL A 23 2.04 9.81 -10.60
C VAL A 23 2.21 10.99 -11.55
N ASP A 24 3.43 11.23 -12.04
CA ASP A 24 3.71 12.33 -12.98
C ASP A 24 2.87 12.21 -14.26
N ILE A 25 2.71 11.00 -14.79
CA ILE A 25 1.86 10.73 -15.95
C ILE A 25 0.39 11.01 -15.65
N VAL A 26 -0.12 10.57 -14.49
CA VAL A 26 -1.51 10.84 -14.08
C VAL A 26 -1.75 12.34 -13.92
N MET A 27 -0.82 13.07 -13.32
CA MET A 27 -0.91 14.52 -13.14
C MET A 27 -0.80 15.27 -14.47
N ALA A 28 0.04 14.80 -15.41
CA ALA A 28 0.12 15.37 -16.75
C ALA A 28 -1.18 15.17 -17.55
N LEU A 29 -1.84 14.02 -17.42
CA LEU A 29 -3.12 13.75 -18.05
C LEU A 29 -4.28 14.55 -17.43
N ASN A 30 -4.22 14.87 -16.13
CA ASN A 30 -5.23 15.70 -15.49
C ASN A 30 -4.62 16.61 -14.40
N PRO A 31 -4.16 17.81 -14.77
CA PRO A 31 -3.44 18.72 -13.86
C PRO A 31 -4.25 19.25 -12.68
N ARG A 32 -5.59 19.06 -12.70
CA ARG A 32 -6.47 19.50 -11.61
C ARG A 32 -6.63 18.46 -10.50
N LEU A 33 -6.09 17.25 -10.69
CA LEU A 33 -6.13 16.22 -9.66
C LEU A 33 -5.36 16.67 -8.42
N LYS A 34 -5.86 16.28 -7.27
CA LYS A 34 -5.16 16.41 -5.99
C LYS A 34 -4.91 15.02 -5.46
N LYS A 35 -3.67 14.76 -5.06
CA LYS A 35 -3.33 13.52 -4.37
C LYS A 35 -4.03 13.53 -3.01
N LEU A 36 -4.88 12.53 -2.77
CA LEU A 36 -5.47 12.32 -1.45
C LEU A 36 -4.36 11.90 -0.49
N SER A 37 -4.36 12.50 0.70
CA SER A 37 -3.54 12.00 1.81
C SER A 37 -4.18 10.74 2.36
N TYR A 38 -3.34 9.84 2.85
CA TYR A 38 -3.74 8.65 3.57
C TYR A 38 -2.98 8.59 4.91
N SER A 39 -3.53 7.85 5.87
CA SER A 39 -2.84 7.64 7.13
C SER A 39 -1.70 6.65 6.94
N LYS A 40 -0.50 7.03 7.38
CA LYS A 40 0.68 6.14 7.44
C LYS A 40 0.67 5.24 8.68
N ASP A 41 -0.36 5.38 9.53
CA ASP A 41 -0.53 4.53 10.70
C ASP A 41 -0.75 3.06 10.28
N PRO A 42 0.03 2.11 10.81
CA PRO A 42 -0.04 0.70 10.45
C PRO A 42 -1.44 0.09 10.55
N ILE A 43 -2.18 0.43 11.61
CA ILE A 43 -3.52 -0.10 11.85
C ILE A 43 -4.50 0.45 10.80
N ALA A 44 -4.42 1.75 10.50
CA ALA A 44 -5.21 2.36 9.44
C ALA A 44 -4.91 1.76 8.06
N LEU A 45 -3.65 1.40 7.79
CA LEU A 45 -3.24 0.75 6.54
C LEU A 45 -3.81 -0.66 6.42
N PHE A 46 -3.71 -1.50 7.46
CA PHE A 46 -4.31 -2.85 7.45
C PHE A 46 -5.85 -2.84 7.46
N ARG A 47 -6.47 -1.72 7.85
CA ARG A 47 -7.91 -1.50 7.64
C ARG A 47 -8.23 -1.28 6.16
N LEU A 48 -7.42 -0.48 5.46
CA LEU A 48 -7.62 -0.15 4.05
C LEU A 48 -7.22 -1.31 3.11
N PHE A 49 -6.10 -1.96 3.41
CA PHE A 49 -5.55 -3.06 2.64
C PHE A 49 -5.63 -4.36 3.46
N HIS A 50 -6.34 -5.36 2.93
CA HIS A 50 -6.54 -6.63 3.63
C HIS A 50 -5.24 -7.39 3.88
N THR A 51 -4.30 -7.27 2.95
CA THR A 51 -2.98 -7.90 2.99
C THR A 51 -1.92 -6.94 2.51
N MET A 52 -0.71 -7.05 3.07
CA MET A 52 0.47 -6.33 2.58
C MET A 52 1.72 -7.22 2.69
N THR A 53 2.61 -7.08 1.72
CA THR A 53 4.01 -7.52 1.80
C THR A 53 4.83 -6.54 2.66
N ILE A 54 6.05 -6.93 3.02
CA ILE A 54 6.97 -6.04 3.74
C ILE A 54 7.31 -4.81 2.89
N HIS A 55 7.45 -4.98 1.58
CA HIS A 55 7.76 -3.89 0.66
C HIS A 55 6.64 -2.85 0.60
N GLU A 56 5.39 -3.30 0.42
CA GLU A 56 4.22 -2.42 0.44
C GLU A 56 4.08 -1.73 1.80
N PHE A 57 4.27 -2.45 2.90
CA PHE A 57 4.18 -1.88 4.23
C PHE A 57 5.26 -0.81 4.48
N THR A 58 6.52 -1.07 4.12
CA THR A 58 7.59 -0.06 4.21
C THR A 58 7.30 1.16 3.34
N PHE A 59 6.78 0.95 2.12
CA PHE A 59 6.46 2.03 1.21
C PHE A 59 5.34 2.93 1.74
N LEU A 60 4.27 2.34 2.28
CA LEU A 60 3.10 3.07 2.77
C LEU A 60 3.32 3.72 4.13
N THR A 61 4.10 3.09 5.01
CA THR A 61 4.43 3.66 6.33
C THR A 61 5.61 4.63 6.29
N GLU A 62 6.43 4.57 5.23
CA GLU A 62 7.73 5.23 5.12
C GLU A 62 8.74 4.83 6.22
N LEU A 63 8.50 3.69 6.87
CA LEU A 63 9.44 3.09 7.81
C LEU A 63 10.53 2.36 7.04
N ASP A 64 11.76 2.40 7.57
CA ASP A 64 12.80 1.50 7.09
C ASP A 64 12.43 0.04 7.37
N ARG A 65 13.06 -0.89 6.67
CA ARG A 65 12.76 -2.33 6.78
C ARG A 65 12.87 -2.86 8.21
N THR A 66 13.83 -2.37 9.00
CA THR A 66 14.03 -2.81 10.39
C THR A 66 12.91 -2.31 11.29
N GLN A 67 12.54 -1.04 11.15
CA GLN A 67 11.41 -0.44 11.87
C GLN A 67 10.10 -1.11 11.50
N ALA A 68 9.86 -1.33 10.20
CA ALA A 68 8.69 -2.01 9.69
C ALA A 68 8.53 -3.43 10.26
N LEU A 69 9.61 -4.22 10.30
CA LEU A 69 9.58 -5.57 10.87
C LEU A 69 9.29 -5.56 12.39
N LYS A 70 9.85 -4.60 13.14
CA LYS A 70 9.54 -4.42 14.56
C LYS A 70 8.05 -4.09 14.76
N GLU A 71 7.51 -3.26 13.89
CA GLU A 71 6.11 -2.86 13.96
C GLU A 71 5.16 -4.01 13.60
N ILE A 72 5.50 -4.79 12.58
CA ILE A 72 4.79 -6.03 12.24
C ILE A 72 4.81 -7.01 13.43
N ASP A 73 5.97 -7.26 14.05
CA ASP A 73 6.07 -8.13 15.22
C ASP A 73 5.21 -7.63 16.38
N ARG A 74 5.19 -6.31 16.62
CA ARG A 74 4.30 -5.68 17.62
C ARG A 74 2.82 -5.92 17.31
N LEU A 75 2.41 -5.84 16.05
CA LEU A 75 1.02 -6.07 15.64
C LEU A 75 0.61 -7.55 15.72
N ILE A 76 1.52 -8.47 15.37
CA ILE A 76 1.34 -9.92 15.52
C ILE A 76 1.17 -10.27 17.00
N LYS A 77 2.03 -9.75 17.89
CA LYS A 77 1.93 -9.95 19.35
C LYS A 77 0.62 -9.44 19.97
N LYS A 78 -0.08 -8.55 19.27
CA LYS A 78 -1.39 -8.04 19.67
C LYS A 78 -2.56 -8.77 19.00
N ASP A 79 -2.27 -9.80 18.20
CA ASP A 79 -3.21 -10.53 17.36
C ASP A 79 -3.99 -9.63 16.40
N LEU A 80 -3.42 -8.49 15.97
CA LEU A 80 -4.08 -7.56 15.04
C LEU A 80 -3.84 -7.94 13.57
N ILE A 81 -2.74 -8.65 13.31
CA ILE A 81 -2.41 -9.19 12.00
C ILE A 81 -1.87 -10.61 12.15
N VAL A 82 -1.89 -11.37 11.07
CA VAL A 82 -1.35 -12.73 11.00
C VAL A 82 -0.39 -12.84 9.81
N GLN A 83 0.67 -13.62 9.97
CA GLN A 83 1.59 -13.92 8.87
C GLN A 83 1.04 -15.06 8.02
N ILE A 84 1.15 -14.90 6.71
CA ILE A 84 0.84 -15.90 5.69
C ILE A 84 2.13 -16.16 4.91
N ASP A 85 2.64 -17.38 4.99
CA ASP A 85 3.80 -17.78 4.21
C ASP A 85 3.37 -18.14 2.78
N SER A 86 4.07 -17.57 1.80
CA SER A 86 3.89 -17.90 0.39
C SER A 86 5.22 -18.24 -0.27
N PRO A 87 5.23 -18.93 -1.41
CA PRO A 87 6.46 -19.19 -2.17
C PRO A 87 7.21 -17.92 -2.57
N ALA A 88 6.52 -16.78 -2.67
CA ALA A 88 7.08 -15.48 -3.04
C ALA A 88 7.54 -14.65 -1.82
N GLY A 89 7.43 -15.20 -0.61
CA GLY A 89 7.78 -14.53 0.65
C GLY A 89 6.59 -14.35 1.59
N ALA A 90 6.87 -13.74 2.74
CA ALA A 90 5.87 -13.49 3.77
C ALA A 90 4.91 -12.36 3.37
N LEU A 91 3.63 -12.61 3.62
CA LEU A 91 2.54 -11.65 3.57
C LEU A 91 1.95 -11.50 4.96
N TRP A 92 1.37 -10.34 5.25
CA TRP A 92 0.63 -10.12 6.49
C TRP A 92 -0.79 -9.73 6.17
N ALA A 93 -1.74 -10.40 6.82
CA ALA A 93 -3.17 -10.15 6.68
C ALA A 93 -3.71 -9.57 7.98
N ARG A 94 -4.72 -8.70 7.89
CA ARG A 94 -5.47 -8.29 9.08
C ARG A 94 -6.17 -9.49 9.72
N SER A 95 -6.26 -9.50 11.05
CA SER A 95 -7.00 -10.53 11.78
C SER A 95 -8.47 -10.16 11.96
N LEU A 96 -9.32 -11.16 12.29
CA LEU A 96 -10.71 -10.92 12.70
C LEU A 96 -10.80 -9.94 13.89
N LYS A 97 -9.85 -10.03 14.83
CA LYS A 97 -9.78 -9.10 15.98
C LYS A 97 -9.65 -7.66 15.53
N LEU A 98 -8.83 -7.40 14.51
CA LEU A 98 -8.70 -6.07 13.95
C LEU A 98 -9.98 -5.62 13.24
N GLU A 99 -10.68 -6.51 12.54
CA GLU A 99 -11.96 -6.20 11.89
C GLU A 99 -13.03 -5.77 12.90
N HIS A 100 -13.11 -6.46 14.04
CA HIS A 100 -14.05 -6.13 15.12
C HIS A 100 -13.76 -4.77 15.79
N LEU A 101 -12.54 -4.25 15.76
CA LEU A 101 -12.22 -2.93 16.33
C LEU A 101 -12.83 -1.76 15.55
N PHE A 102 -13.36 -2.02 14.35
CA PHE A 102 -13.93 -1.01 13.46
C PHE A 102 -15.40 -1.24 13.12
N SER A 103 -16.00 -2.28 13.68
CA SER A 103 -17.44 -2.58 13.58
C SER A 103 -18.21 -1.82 14.65
#